data_AF-A0AAD5KZ93-F1
#
_entry.id   AF-A0AAD5KZ93-F1
#
_cell.length_a   1.000
_cell.length_b   1.000
_cell.length_c   1.000
_cell.angle_alpha   90.00
_cell.angle_beta   90.00
_cell.angle_gamma   90.00
#
_symmetry.space_group_name_H-M   'P 1'
#
loop_
_entity.id
_entity.type
_entity.pdbx_description
1 polymer ?
#
loop_
_entity_poly.entity_id
_entity_poly.type
_entity_poly.pdbx_seq_one_letter_code
_entity_poly.pdbx_strand_id
1 'polypeptide(L)'
;MGRFPAILFGLVVLVCLTAGLTVEEQLEHLKEIYVRNQQVLEAQVTRLEAEMIEMKAKVARTEALERQINQQASLLNALQAGNRNSAAKVALPDGRKTQRDWNSTLNRATTGPSGIQYPTCCADLYSMGHTLSGVYSVIGSKSVETVFCDFFKAQNQQGFQTFQKWIGYADVKSLPTYFYVQRNSNFNTVGVPIPFQLAKTFTRHCKLSHPFEPTNIPMSIECFGIQS
;
A
#
# COMPACT_ATOMS: atom_id res chain seq x y z
N MET A 1 36.61 24.39 88.95
CA MET A 1 35.28 24.97 88.67
C MET A 1 35.23 25.33 87.20
N GLY A 2 34.71 24.42 86.37
CA GLY A 2 34.75 24.52 84.92
C GLY A 2 33.72 25.52 84.39
N ARG A 3 34.21 26.53 83.66
CA ARG A 3 33.39 27.47 82.89
C ARG A 3 32.91 26.75 81.62
N PHE A 4 31.64 26.35 81.57
CA PHE A 4 31.02 25.90 80.34
C PHE A 4 30.84 27.10 79.39
N PRO A 5 31.21 26.99 78.10
CA PRO A 5 31.22 28.15 77.23
C PRO A 5 29.81 28.40 76.68
N ALA A 6 29.27 29.59 76.98
CA ALA A 6 28.06 30.15 76.36
C ALA A 6 28.13 30.17 74.81
N ILE A 7 29.32 30.01 74.25
CA ILE A 7 29.62 29.94 72.82
C ILE A 7 29.02 28.68 72.17
N LEU A 8 28.91 27.55 72.89
CA LEU A 8 28.34 26.32 72.34
C LEU A 8 26.81 26.43 72.16
N PHE A 9 26.13 27.09 73.10
CA PHE A 9 24.70 27.37 73.00
C PHE A 9 24.40 28.40 71.92
N GLY A 10 25.24 29.43 71.77
CA GLY A 10 25.11 30.42 70.70
C GLY A 10 25.25 29.80 69.30
N LEU A 11 26.18 28.86 69.11
CA LEU A 11 26.37 28.18 67.83
C LEU A 11 25.23 27.21 67.48
N VAL A 12 24.65 26.52 68.47
CA VAL A 12 23.49 25.64 68.21
C VAL A 12 22.25 26.46 67.81
N VAL A 13 22.04 27.61 68.43
CA VAL A 13 20.94 28.52 68.05
C VAL A 13 21.19 29.17 66.69
N LEU A 14 22.43 29.55 66.38
CA LEU A 14 22.80 30.19 65.10
C LEU A 14 22.82 29.22 63.91
N VAL A 15 23.14 27.93 64.13
CA VAL A 15 23.07 26.87 63.11
C VAL A 15 21.60 26.48 62.82
N CYS A 16 20.70 26.57 63.80
CA CYS A 16 19.27 26.38 63.54
C CYS A 16 18.62 27.52 62.73
N LEU A 17 19.24 28.72 62.70
CA LEU A 17 18.72 29.89 61.99
C LEU A 17 19.13 29.96 60.52
N THR A 18 20.05 29.12 60.04
CA THR A 18 20.64 29.28 58.70
C THR A 18 20.50 28.07 57.76
N ALA A 19 19.76 27.02 58.17
CA ALA A 19 19.58 25.82 57.34
C ALA A 19 18.14 25.25 57.28
N GLY A 20 17.13 25.99 57.73
CA GLY A 20 15.74 25.58 57.57
C GLY A 20 14.91 26.74 57.03
N LEU A 21 14.33 26.58 55.83
CA LEU A 21 13.05 27.27 55.58
C LEU A 21 12.16 26.95 56.77
N THR A 22 11.48 27.97 57.31
CA THR A 22 10.59 27.76 58.45
C THR A 22 9.57 26.66 58.10
N VAL A 23 9.19 25.82 59.06
CA VAL A 23 8.25 24.69 58.82
C VAL A 23 6.95 25.15 58.14
N GLU A 24 6.60 26.41 58.35
CA GLU A 24 5.46 27.11 57.74
C GLU A 24 5.63 27.29 56.22
N GLU A 25 6.80 27.74 55.74
CA GLU A 25 7.08 27.88 54.29
C GLU A 25 7.06 26.53 53.57
N GLN A 26 7.58 25.47 54.20
CA GLN A 26 7.53 24.11 53.65
C GLN A 26 6.09 23.59 53.53
N LEU A 27 5.24 23.90 54.53
CA LEU A 27 3.83 23.51 54.53
C LEU A 27 3.04 24.27 53.46
N GLU A 28 3.33 25.55 53.24
CA GLU A 28 2.68 26.37 52.23
C GLU A 28 3.07 25.92 50.81
N HIS A 29 4.36 25.65 50.59
CA HIS A 29 4.85 25.09 49.33
C HIS A 29 4.24 23.71 49.02
N LEU A 30 4.07 22.84 50.03
CA LEU A 30 3.44 21.54 49.85
C LEU A 30 1.95 21.66 49.48
N LYS A 31 1.23 22.63 50.06
CA LYS A 31 -0.16 22.92 49.69
C LYS A 31 -0.27 23.34 48.23
N GLU A 32 0.61 24.22 47.77
CA GLU A 32 0.63 24.65 46.37
C GLU A 32 0.93 23.49 45.41
N ILE A 33 1.87 22.60 45.77
CA ILE A 33 2.17 21.40 44.98
C ILE A 33 0.93 20.48 44.92
N TYR A 34 0.26 20.27 46.05
CA TYR A 34 -0.92 19.42 46.10
C TYR A 34 -2.05 19.96 45.21
N VAL A 35 -2.34 21.26 45.31
CA VAL A 35 -3.36 21.93 44.48
C VAL A 35 -3.00 21.85 42.99
N ARG A 36 -1.73 22.10 42.64
CA ARG A 36 -1.26 21.99 41.26
C ARG A 36 -1.41 20.57 40.73
N ASN A 37 -1.03 19.56 41.51
CA ASN A 37 -1.16 18.16 41.11
C ASN A 37 -2.63 17.76 40.94
N GLN A 38 -3.52 18.26 41.80
CA GLN A 38 -4.95 18.01 41.67
C GLN A 38 -5.51 18.62 40.37
N GLN A 39 -5.15 19.86 40.05
CA GLN A 39 -5.55 20.52 38.80
C GLN A 39 -5.04 19.77 37.56
N VAL A 40 -3.77 19.31 37.59
CA VAL A 40 -3.20 18.52 36.49
C VAL A 40 -3.94 17.19 36.35
N LEU A 41 -4.28 16.54 37.46
CA LEU A 41 -5.02 15.27 37.44
C LEU A 41 -6.41 15.45 36.84
N GLU A 42 -7.16 16.47 37.27
CA GLU A 42 -8.48 16.80 36.72
C GLU A 42 -8.42 17.14 35.22
N ALA A 43 -7.41 17.89 34.78
CA ALA A 43 -7.18 18.18 33.37
C ALA A 43 -6.83 16.92 32.54
N GLN A 44 -6.05 15.99 33.10
CA GLN A 44 -5.75 14.73 32.43
C GLN A 44 -6.97 13.82 32.33
N VAL A 45 -7.82 13.77 33.37
CA VAL A 45 -9.06 12.98 33.35
C VAL A 45 -10.00 13.48 32.26
N THR A 46 -10.24 14.79 32.19
CA THR A 46 -11.10 15.38 31.15
C THR A 46 -10.56 15.15 29.73
N ARG A 47 -9.23 15.21 29.55
CA ARG A 47 -8.59 14.86 28.27
C ARG A 47 -8.80 13.39 27.90
N LEU A 48 -8.60 12.49 28.85
CA LEU A 48 -8.79 11.04 28.64
C LEU A 48 -10.25 10.70 28.31
N GLU A 49 -11.21 11.36 28.96
CA GLU A 49 -12.63 11.19 28.65
C GLU A 49 -12.96 11.63 27.21
N ALA A 50 -12.38 12.73 26.74
CA ALA A 50 -12.54 13.18 25.35
C ALA A 50 -11.93 12.19 24.34
N GLU A 51 -10.71 11.69 24.60
CA GLU A 51 -10.06 10.67 23.76
C GLU A 51 -10.86 9.35 23.75
N MET A 52 -11.50 8.99 24.88
CA MET A 52 -12.38 7.82 24.95
C MET A 52 -13.65 8.00 24.09
N ILE A 53 -14.25 9.19 24.09
CA ILE A 53 -15.41 9.48 23.23
C ILE A 53 -15.02 9.39 21.76
N GLU A 54 -13.86 9.95 21.38
CA GLU A 54 -13.34 9.86 20.01
C GLU A 54 -13.07 8.40 19.62
N MET A 55 -12.44 7.63 20.49
CA MET A 55 -12.14 6.22 20.23
C MET A 55 -13.42 5.39 20.11
N LYS A 56 -14.43 5.62 20.95
CA LYS A 56 -15.74 4.97 20.84
C LYS A 56 -16.41 5.27 19.49
N ALA A 57 -16.30 6.50 18.99
CA ALA A 57 -16.79 6.84 17.66
C ALA A 57 -16.02 6.10 16.55
N LYS A 58 -14.70 5.96 16.68
CA LYS A 58 -13.88 5.14 15.75
C LYS A 58 -14.27 3.67 15.78
N VAL A 59 -14.53 3.10 16.96
CA VAL A 59 -14.97 1.70 17.14
C VAL A 59 -16.33 1.47 16.46
N ALA A 60 -17.30 2.36 16.67
CA ALA A 60 -18.60 2.29 16.00
C ALA A 60 -18.46 2.33 14.46
N ARG A 61 -17.52 3.14 13.94
CA ARG A 61 -17.23 3.19 12.50
C ARG A 61 -16.62 1.89 11.98
N THR A 62 -15.71 1.27 12.73
CA THR A 62 -15.13 -0.03 12.34
C THR A 62 -16.16 -1.15 12.37
N GLU A 63 -17.05 -1.19 13.37
CA GLU A 63 -18.15 -2.18 13.42
C GLU A 63 -19.10 -2.02 12.22
N ALA A 64 -19.41 -0.78 11.83
CA ALA A 64 -20.24 -0.53 10.65
C ALA A 64 -19.56 -1.02 9.35
N LEU A 65 -18.24 -0.81 9.22
CA LEU A 65 -17.48 -1.31 8.07
C LEU A 65 -17.40 -2.84 8.05
N GLU A 66 -17.22 -3.47 9.20
CA GLU A 66 -17.21 -4.94 9.32
C GLU A 66 -18.55 -5.56 8.90
N ARG A 67 -19.68 -4.91 9.25
CA ARG A 67 -21.00 -5.32 8.74
C ARG A 67 -21.08 -5.24 7.21
N GLN A 68 -20.51 -4.21 6.59
CA GLN A 68 -20.47 -4.10 5.13
C GLN A 68 -19.62 -5.19 4.49
N ILE A 69 -18.46 -5.52 5.06
CA ILE A 69 -17.59 -6.61 4.59
C ILE A 69 -18.31 -7.96 4.70
N ASN A 70 -18.95 -8.24 5.85
CA ASN A 70 -19.71 -9.47 6.07
C ASN A 70 -20.90 -9.58 5.10
N GLN A 71 -21.58 -8.46 4.81
CA GLN A 71 -22.62 -8.41 3.81
C GLN A 71 -22.08 -8.72 2.40
N GLN A 72 -20.95 -8.13 2.00
CA GLN A 72 -20.31 -8.44 0.72
C GLN A 72 -19.87 -9.91 0.62
N ALA A 73 -19.34 -10.49 1.70
CA ALA A 73 -18.96 -11.90 1.75
C ALA A 73 -20.18 -12.83 1.54
N SER A 74 -21.33 -12.50 2.12
CA SER A 74 -22.57 -13.25 1.93
C SER A 74 -23.07 -13.19 0.47
N LEU A 75 -22.96 -12.03 -0.18
CA LEU A 75 -23.32 -11.85 -1.58
C LEU A 75 -22.38 -12.64 -2.50
N LEU A 76 -21.07 -12.61 -2.22
CA LEU A 76 -20.09 -13.39 -2.95
C LEU A 76 -20.37 -14.90 -2.85
N ASN A 77 -20.68 -15.38 -1.64
CA ASN A 77 -21.03 -16.78 -1.41
C ASN A 77 -22.32 -17.18 -2.16
N ALA A 78 -23.33 -16.31 -2.19
CA ALA A 78 -24.56 -16.55 -2.94
C ALA A 78 -24.31 -16.62 -4.47
N LEU A 79 -23.47 -15.72 -5.01
CA LEU A 79 -23.06 -15.75 -6.42
C LEU A 79 -22.26 -17.00 -6.76
N GLN A 80 -21.34 -17.43 -5.88
CA GLN A 80 -20.57 -18.66 -6.04
C GLN A 80 -21.46 -19.91 -5.96
N ALA A 81 -22.46 -19.94 -5.08
CA ALA A 81 -23.44 -21.03 -4.99
C ALA A 81 -24.29 -21.15 -6.27
N GLY A 82 -24.73 -20.01 -6.83
CA GLY A 82 -25.40 -19.98 -8.14
C GLY A 82 -24.51 -20.51 -9.28
N ASN A 83 -23.21 -20.22 -9.23
CA ASN A 83 -22.24 -20.74 -10.20
C ASN A 83 -21.98 -22.24 -10.02
N ARG A 84 -21.96 -22.76 -8.77
CA ARG A 84 -21.79 -24.21 -8.48
C ARG A 84 -22.97 -25.05 -8.96
N ASN A 85 -24.19 -24.54 -8.85
CA ASN A 85 -25.39 -25.21 -9.38
C ASN A 85 -25.39 -25.28 -10.92
N SER A 86 -24.66 -24.37 -11.57
CA SER A 86 -24.41 -24.37 -13.02
C SER A 86 -23.24 -25.30 -13.42
N ALA A 87 -22.28 -25.53 -12.51
CA ALA A 87 -21.15 -26.43 -12.72
C ALA A 87 -21.48 -27.91 -12.44
N ALA A 88 -22.53 -28.20 -11.66
CA ALA A 88 -22.95 -29.56 -11.33
C ALA A 88 -23.61 -30.34 -12.50
N LYS A 89 -23.68 -29.76 -13.71
CA LYS A 89 -24.16 -30.44 -14.93
C LYS A 89 -23.09 -30.59 -16.02
N VAL A 90 -21.81 -30.47 -15.68
CA VAL A 90 -20.71 -30.78 -16.59
C VAL A 90 -19.98 -32.03 -16.08
N ALA A 91 -20.56 -33.19 -16.39
CA ALA A 91 -19.77 -34.40 -16.46
C ALA A 91 -18.60 -34.15 -17.43
N LEU A 92 -17.38 -34.54 -17.04
CA LEU A 92 -16.18 -34.47 -17.88
C LEU A 92 -16.50 -34.95 -19.31
N PRO A 93 -16.38 -34.11 -20.34
CA PRO A 93 -16.35 -34.59 -21.71
C PRO A 93 -14.92 -34.96 -22.04
N ASP A 94 -14.77 -36.25 -22.32
CA ASP A 94 -13.69 -36.87 -23.07
C ASP A 94 -13.22 -35.99 -24.27
N GLY A 95 -11.94 -35.63 -24.24
CA GLY A 95 -11.00 -35.86 -25.35
C GLY A 95 -11.21 -35.25 -26.74
N ARG A 96 -12.26 -34.45 -27.03
CA ARG A 96 -12.41 -33.86 -28.38
C ARG A 96 -13.19 -32.54 -28.40
N LYS A 97 -12.55 -31.44 -27.97
CA LYS A 97 -13.14 -30.09 -28.10
C LYS A 97 -13.14 -29.64 -29.56
N THR A 98 -14.32 -29.31 -30.08
CA THR A 98 -14.49 -28.73 -31.41
C THR A 98 -14.37 -27.20 -31.36
N GLN A 99 -14.00 -26.57 -32.47
CA GLN A 99 -13.75 -25.12 -32.61
C GLN A 99 -14.89 -24.21 -32.11
N ARG A 100 -16.14 -24.70 -32.07
CA ARG A 100 -17.29 -23.98 -31.50
C ARG A 100 -17.19 -23.76 -29.98
N ASP A 101 -16.59 -24.69 -29.24
CA ASP A 101 -16.42 -24.55 -27.79
C ASP A 101 -15.43 -23.44 -27.43
N TRP A 102 -14.38 -23.26 -28.25
CA TRP A 102 -13.40 -22.19 -28.07
C TRP A 102 -14.02 -20.80 -28.26
N ASN A 103 -14.85 -20.62 -29.30
CA ASN A 103 -15.53 -19.35 -29.55
C ASN A 103 -16.48 -18.96 -28.39
N SER A 104 -17.18 -19.94 -27.79
CA SER A 104 -18.10 -19.67 -26.67
C SER A 104 -17.39 -19.26 -25.37
N THR A 105 -16.16 -19.73 -25.16
CA THR A 105 -15.35 -19.40 -23.98
C THR A 105 -14.58 -18.11 -24.16
N LEU A 106 -14.12 -17.84 -25.39
CA LEU A 106 -13.50 -16.57 -25.76
C LEU A 106 -14.50 -15.42 -25.58
N ASN A 107 -15.72 -15.54 -26.14
CA ASN A 107 -16.76 -14.52 -26.00
C ASN A 107 -17.12 -14.20 -24.54
N ARG A 108 -17.01 -15.19 -23.64
CA ARG A 108 -17.24 -15.03 -22.19
C ARG A 108 -16.05 -14.40 -21.46
N ALA A 109 -14.82 -14.58 -21.95
CA ALA A 109 -13.64 -13.88 -21.45
C ALA A 109 -13.56 -12.44 -21.98
N THR A 110 -14.18 -12.16 -23.13
CA THR A 110 -14.31 -10.83 -23.71
C THR A 110 -15.30 -9.95 -22.93
N THR A 111 -16.22 -10.52 -22.15
CA THR A 111 -17.19 -9.74 -21.38
C THR A 111 -16.79 -9.71 -19.90
N GLY A 112 -16.40 -8.55 -19.40
CA GLY A 112 -16.10 -8.35 -17.98
C GLY A 112 -17.34 -8.52 -17.09
N PRO A 113 -17.17 -8.55 -15.75
CA PRO A 113 -18.26 -8.71 -14.78
C PRO A 113 -19.41 -7.70 -14.91
N SER A 114 -19.19 -6.60 -15.64
CA SER A 114 -20.13 -5.49 -15.85
C SER A 114 -20.71 -5.41 -17.27
N GLY A 115 -20.55 -6.44 -18.11
CA GLY A 115 -21.00 -6.38 -19.51
C GLY A 115 -20.07 -5.59 -20.45
N ILE A 116 -18.91 -5.14 -19.95
CA ILE A 116 -17.91 -4.41 -20.73
C ILE A 116 -17.20 -5.39 -21.65
N GLN A 117 -17.26 -5.15 -22.96
CA GLN A 117 -16.53 -5.94 -23.94
C GLN A 117 -15.08 -5.44 -24.01
N TYR A 118 -14.11 -6.33 -23.79
CA TYR A 118 -12.69 -6.03 -23.92
C TYR A 118 -12.21 -6.32 -25.35
N PRO A 119 -11.39 -5.46 -25.96
CA PRO A 119 -10.88 -5.74 -27.30
C PRO A 119 -9.89 -6.91 -27.26
N THR A 120 -10.07 -7.89 -28.15
CA THR A 120 -9.14 -9.01 -28.35
C THR A 120 -8.19 -8.78 -29.52
N CYS A 121 -8.54 -7.85 -30.41
CA CYS A 121 -7.72 -7.45 -31.54
C CYS A 121 -7.98 -5.98 -31.93
N CYS A 122 -7.14 -5.47 -32.83
CA CYS A 122 -7.30 -4.13 -33.39
C CYS A 122 -8.65 -3.94 -34.12
N ALA A 123 -9.31 -5.00 -34.62
CA ALA A 123 -10.61 -4.88 -35.28
C ALA A 123 -11.73 -4.61 -34.27
N ASP A 124 -11.61 -5.18 -33.07
CA ASP A 124 -12.53 -4.88 -31.97
C ASP A 124 -12.37 -3.42 -31.54
N LEU A 125 -11.12 -2.96 -31.40
CA LEU A 125 -10.81 -1.54 -31.11
C LEU A 125 -11.43 -0.61 -32.16
N TYR A 126 -11.28 -0.94 -33.45
CA TYR A 126 -11.89 -0.16 -34.53
C TYR A 126 -13.42 -0.14 -34.44
N SER A 127 -14.04 -1.29 -34.16
CA SER A 127 -15.48 -1.42 -33.99
C SER A 127 -16.00 -0.67 -32.75
N MET A 128 -15.14 -0.51 -31.74
CA MET A 128 -15.39 0.31 -30.54
C MET A 128 -15.18 1.81 -30.78
N GLY A 129 -14.76 2.22 -31.99
CA GLY A 129 -14.59 3.61 -32.38
C GLY A 129 -13.14 4.13 -32.35
N HIS A 130 -12.15 3.26 -32.13
CA HIS A 130 -10.74 3.65 -32.24
C HIS A 130 -10.30 3.74 -33.70
N THR A 131 -10.08 4.95 -34.18
CA THR A 131 -9.68 5.21 -35.58
C THR A 131 -8.26 5.73 -35.74
N LEU A 132 -7.58 6.11 -34.65
CA LEU A 132 -6.22 6.61 -34.66
C LEU A 132 -5.19 5.48 -34.52
N SER A 133 -4.29 5.33 -35.50
CA SER A 133 -3.21 4.33 -35.42
C SER A 133 -2.33 4.57 -34.19
N GLY A 134 -1.91 3.50 -33.51
CA GLY A 134 -1.17 3.63 -32.27
C GLY A 134 -0.94 2.30 -31.55
N VAL A 135 -0.36 2.38 -30.36
CA VAL A 135 -0.12 1.23 -29.48
C VAL A 135 -1.32 1.02 -28.57
N TYR A 136 -1.85 -0.19 -28.53
CA TYR A 136 -3.04 -0.56 -27.76
C TYR A 136 -2.82 -1.84 -26.97
N SER A 137 -3.60 -2.00 -25.91
CA SER A 137 -3.66 -3.23 -25.11
C SER A 137 -4.89 -4.04 -25.51
N VAL A 138 -4.68 -5.32 -25.82
CA VAL A 138 -5.75 -6.26 -26.19
C VAL A 138 -5.64 -7.53 -25.35
N ILE A 139 -6.75 -8.23 -25.18
CA ILE A 139 -6.75 -9.53 -24.50
C ILE A 139 -6.30 -10.59 -25.51
N GLY A 140 -5.09 -11.09 -25.31
CA GLY A 140 -4.54 -12.22 -26.04
C GLY A 140 -5.04 -13.57 -25.53
N SER A 141 -4.50 -14.65 -26.08
CA SER A 141 -4.94 -16.02 -25.72
C SER A 141 -4.62 -16.43 -24.28
N LYS A 142 -3.63 -15.78 -23.64
CA LYS A 142 -3.13 -16.13 -22.30
C LYS A 142 -2.96 -14.94 -21.36
N SER A 143 -2.77 -13.75 -21.90
CA SER A 143 -2.44 -12.54 -21.14
C SER A 143 -2.80 -11.30 -21.95
N VAL A 144 -2.70 -10.12 -21.32
CA VAL A 144 -2.82 -8.84 -22.02
C VAL A 144 -1.60 -8.65 -22.92
N GLU A 145 -1.87 -8.40 -24.20
CA GLU A 145 -0.89 -8.18 -25.25
C GLU A 145 -0.87 -6.71 -25.64
N THR A 146 0.33 -6.21 -25.93
CA THR A 146 0.53 -4.89 -26.52
C THR A 146 0.71 -5.05 -28.02
N VAL A 147 -0.17 -4.39 -28.78
CA VAL A 147 -0.21 -4.46 -30.23
C VAL A 147 -0.17 -3.05 -30.83
N PHE A 148 0.47 -2.90 -31.97
CA PHE A 148 0.35 -1.69 -32.78
C PHE A 148 -0.80 -1.88 -33.77
N CYS A 149 -1.80 -1.01 -33.71
CA CYS A 149 -2.90 -0.96 -34.65
C CYS A 149 -2.63 0.12 -35.70
N ASP A 150 -2.61 -0.26 -36.97
CA ASP A 150 -2.51 0.64 -38.11
C ASP A 150 -3.86 0.75 -38.84
N PHE A 151 -4.67 1.71 -38.42
CA PHE A 151 -6.01 1.93 -38.96
C PHE A 151 -6.01 2.64 -40.33
N PHE A 152 -4.90 3.23 -40.76
CA PHE A 152 -4.76 3.75 -42.13
C PHE A 152 -4.74 2.63 -43.17
N LYS A 153 -4.22 1.45 -42.80
CA LYS A 153 -4.21 0.27 -43.68
C LYS A 153 -5.55 -0.45 -43.74
N ALA A 154 -6.38 -0.32 -42.71
CA ALA A 154 -7.74 -0.87 -42.68
C ALA A 154 -8.63 -0.29 -43.78
N GLN A 155 -8.39 0.96 -44.22
CA GLN A 155 -9.15 1.60 -45.30
C GLN A 155 -8.74 1.15 -46.72
N ASN A 156 -7.56 0.54 -46.88
CA ASN A 156 -6.98 0.22 -48.19
C ASN A 156 -7.14 -1.26 -48.62
N GLN A 157 -8.05 -2.01 -47.99
CA GLN A 157 -8.41 -3.40 -48.33
C GLN A 157 -7.24 -4.41 -48.42
N GLN A 158 -6.08 -4.12 -47.84
CA GLN A 158 -5.03 -5.10 -47.64
C GLN A 158 -5.38 -5.91 -46.38
N GLY A 159 -5.48 -7.23 -46.50
CA GLY A 159 -6.20 -8.10 -45.56
C GLY A 159 -5.87 -7.95 -44.06
N PHE A 160 -6.73 -8.58 -43.24
CA PHE A 160 -6.76 -8.49 -41.77
C PHE A 160 -5.42 -8.77 -41.04
N GLN A 161 -4.43 -9.40 -41.69
CA GLN A 161 -3.14 -9.66 -41.07
C GLN A 161 -2.16 -8.48 -41.16
N THR A 162 -2.54 -7.36 -41.77
CA THR A 162 -1.63 -6.23 -42.04
C THR A 162 -1.85 -4.99 -41.18
N PHE A 163 -2.96 -4.92 -40.43
CA PHE A 163 -3.30 -3.77 -39.59
C PHE A 163 -2.92 -3.94 -38.11
N GLN A 164 -2.49 -5.14 -37.70
CA GLN A 164 -2.06 -5.43 -36.34
C GLN A 164 -0.64 -5.98 -36.34
N LYS A 165 0.28 -5.30 -35.67
CA LYS A 165 1.64 -5.79 -35.41
C LYS A 165 1.78 -6.08 -33.93
N TRP A 166 2.03 -7.34 -33.58
CA TRP A 166 2.32 -7.71 -32.18
C TRP A 166 3.64 -7.07 -31.75
N ILE A 167 3.62 -6.34 -30.64
CA ILE A 167 4.82 -5.71 -30.06
C ILE A 167 5.38 -6.59 -28.93
N GLY A 168 4.50 -7.14 -28.09
CA GLY A 168 4.92 -7.92 -26.93
C GLY A 168 3.77 -8.17 -25.96
N TYR A 169 4.09 -8.81 -24.83
CA TYR A 169 3.20 -8.83 -23.67
C TYR A 169 3.51 -7.63 -22.78
N ALA A 170 2.48 -7.04 -22.17
CA ALA A 170 2.68 -6.14 -21.05
C ALA A 170 2.99 -6.99 -19.81
N ASP A 171 4.20 -7.56 -19.73
CA ASP A 171 4.69 -8.19 -18.50
C ASP A 171 5.05 -7.08 -17.52
N VAL A 172 4.04 -6.44 -16.93
CA VAL A 172 4.22 -5.53 -15.79
C VAL A 172 4.50 -6.40 -14.56
N LYS A 173 5.58 -7.18 -14.61
CA LYS A 173 6.23 -7.68 -13.40
C LYS A 173 6.92 -6.47 -12.80
N SER A 174 6.21 -5.79 -11.90
CA SER A 174 6.86 -4.95 -10.91
C SER A 174 7.83 -5.85 -10.16
N LEU A 175 9.11 -5.81 -10.54
CA LEU A 175 10.14 -6.42 -9.71
C LEU A 175 10.15 -5.62 -8.40
N PRO A 176 10.11 -6.27 -7.23
CA PRO A 176 10.23 -5.55 -5.97
C PRO A 176 11.57 -4.80 -5.97
N THR A 177 11.49 -3.46 -5.98
CA THR A 177 12.64 -2.58 -5.85
C THR A 177 12.87 -2.35 -4.36
N TYR A 178 13.97 -2.89 -3.85
CA TYR A 178 14.39 -2.63 -2.48
C TYR A 178 15.21 -1.35 -2.46
N PHE A 179 14.85 -0.43 -1.57
CA PHE A 179 15.65 0.75 -1.28
C PHE A 179 16.01 0.75 0.21
N TYR A 180 17.20 1.26 0.50
CA TYR A 180 17.72 1.40 1.85
C TYR A 180 18.06 2.87 2.08
N VAL A 181 17.53 3.42 3.18
CA VAL A 181 17.85 4.78 3.62
C VAL A 181 18.51 4.72 4.99
N GLN A 182 19.55 5.52 5.19
CA GLN A 182 20.28 5.59 6.44
C GLN A 182 20.44 7.04 6.90
N ARG A 183 20.35 7.20 8.22
CA ARG A 183 20.74 8.41 8.92
C ARG A 183 21.95 8.12 9.81
N ASN A 184 22.99 8.96 9.73
CA ASN A 184 24.25 8.76 10.46
C ASN A 184 24.34 9.57 11.77
N SER A 185 23.25 10.22 12.18
CA SER A 185 23.21 11.07 13.37
C SER A 185 21.92 10.87 14.16
N ASN A 186 21.97 11.13 15.47
CA ASN A 186 20.79 11.05 16.33
C ASN A 186 19.70 12.03 15.86
N PHE A 187 18.43 11.65 16.06
CA PHE A 187 17.27 12.47 15.74
C PHE A 187 16.25 12.37 16.87
N ASN A 188 15.85 13.49 17.44
CA ASN A 188 14.97 13.55 18.61
C ASN A 188 13.85 14.60 18.46
N THR A 189 13.61 15.09 17.24
CA THR A 189 12.58 16.10 16.98
C THR A 189 11.24 15.44 16.73
N VAL A 190 10.21 15.88 17.44
CA VAL A 190 8.83 15.37 17.31
C VAL A 190 8.07 16.21 16.27
N GLY A 191 7.25 15.56 15.44
CA GLY A 191 6.36 16.23 14.50
C GLY A 191 7.00 16.70 13.20
N VAL A 192 8.24 16.30 12.90
CA VAL A 192 8.89 16.60 11.61
C VAL A 192 9.40 15.33 10.93
N PRO A 193 9.37 15.24 9.58
CA PRO A 193 9.89 14.09 8.85
C PRO A 193 11.36 13.83 9.15
N ILE A 194 11.74 12.57 9.35
CA ILE A 194 13.12 12.17 9.64
C ILE A 194 13.96 12.30 8.36
N PRO A 195 14.99 13.17 8.32
CA PRO A 195 15.82 13.30 7.13
C PRO A 195 16.89 12.20 7.08
N PHE A 196 17.17 11.70 5.88
CA PHE A 196 18.21 10.71 5.60
C PHE A 196 19.41 11.38 4.91
N GLN A 197 20.62 10.89 5.17
CA GLN A 197 21.84 11.35 4.48
C GLN A 197 22.27 10.40 3.37
N LEU A 198 21.83 9.14 3.41
CA LEU A 198 22.12 8.15 2.38
C LEU A 198 20.82 7.50 1.93
N ALA A 199 20.61 7.47 0.61
CA ALA A 199 19.58 6.67 -0.03
C ALA A 199 20.25 5.83 -1.11
N LYS A 200 20.04 4.51 -1.06
CA LYS A 200 20.49 3.56 -2.07
C LYS A 200 19.29 2.80 -2.61
N THR A 201 19.16 2.76 -3.93
CA THR A 201 18.10 2.03 -4.61
C THR A 201 18.73 0.86 -5.35
N PHE A 202 18.25 -0.35 -5.09
CA PHE A 202 18.72 -1.53 -5.82
C PHE A 202 17.89 -1.71 -7.10
N THR A 203 18.38 -1.15 -8.21
CA THR A 203 17.72 -1.28 -9.52
C THR A 203 18.41 -2.36 -10.34
N ARG A 204 17.72 -3.47 -10.61
CA ARG A 204 18.21 -4.46 -11.58
C ARG A 204 18.09 -3.87 -12.98
N HIS A 205 19.21 -3.62 -13.64
CA HIS A 205 19.23 -3.24 -15.05
C HIS A 205 19.39 -4.52 -15.87
N CYS A 206 18.33 -4.91 -16.59
CA CYS A 206 18.44 -5.95 -17.60
C CYS A 206 18.90 -5.28 -18.90
N LYS A 207 20.14 -5.55 -19.32
CA LYS A 207 20.63 -5.12 -20.63
C LYS A 207 20.31 -6.23 -21.62
N LEU A 208 19.50 -5.94 -22.64
CA LEU A 208 19.34 -6.83 -23.78
C LEU A 208 20.67 -6.81 -24.55
N SER A 209 21.39 -7.92 -24.56
CA SER A 209 22.54 -8.10 -25.42
C SER A 209 22.08 -8.53 -26.81
N HIS A 210 22.56 -7.77 -27.81
CA HIS A 210 22.48 -7.93 -29.26
C HIS A 210 21.29 -7.30 -30.02
N PRO A 211 21.59 -6.59 -31.13
CA PRO A 211 20.57 -6.16 -32.08
C PRO A 211 19.97 -7.38 -32.77
N PHE A 212 18.67 -7.26 -33.01
CA PHE A 212 17.76 -8.21 -33.64
C PHE A 212 18.37 -8.86 -34.91
N GLU A 213 18.75 -10.13 -34.83
CA GLU A 213 19.06 -10.95 -36.00
C GLU A 213 18.26 -12.27 -35.91
N PRO A 214 17.60 -12.72 -36.99
CA PRO A 214 16.54 -13.73 -36.89
C PRO A 214 17.15 -15.13 -36.94
N THR A 215 17.75 -15.58 -35.85
CA THR A 215 18.07 -17.01 -35.68
C THR A 215 17.65 -17.50 -34.31
N ASN A 216 17.01 -18.68 -34.31
CA ASN A 216 16.44 -19.37 -33.14
C ASN A 216 17.53 -19.74 -32.11
N ILE A 217 17.98 -18.78 -31.31
CA ILE A 217 18.85 -19.00 -30.16
C ILE A 217 18.09 -18.56 -28.91
N PRO A 218 18.07 -19.37 -27.82
CA PRO A 218 17.44 -18.96 -26.57
C PRO A 218 18.12 -17.69 -26.04
N MET A 219 17.31 -16.65 -25.86
CA MET A 219 17.70 -15.34 -25.35
C MET A 219 18.25 -15.49 -23.93
N SER A 220 19.57 -15.32 -23.73
CA SER A 220 20.16 -15.29 -22.38
C SER A 220 20.01 -13.88 -21.80
N ILE A 221 19.30 -13.78 -20.67
CA ILE A 221 19.20 -12.53 -19.90
C ILE A 221 20.30 -12.56 -18.86
N GLU A 222 21.38 -11.82 -19.08
CA GLU A 222 22.39 -11.58 -18.04
C GLU A 222 21.95 -10.38 -17.18
N CYS A 223 21.51 -10.67 -15.96
CA CYS A 223 21.18 -9.63 -14.96
C CYS A 223 22.43 -9.28 -14.16
N PHE A 224 23.01 -8.10 -14.40
CA PHE A 224 24.06 -7.56 -13.53
C PHE A 224 23.45 -6.63 -12.47
N GLY A 225 23.84 -6.83 -11.20
CA GLY A 225 23.50 -5.91 -10.12
C GLY A 225 24.47 -4.74 -10.12
N ILE A 226 23.97 -3.51 -10.19
CA ILE A 226 24.76 -2.29 -10.04
C ILE A 226 24.29 -1.56 -8.79
N GLN A 227 25.24 -1.21 -7.91
CA GLN A 227 25.03 -0.26 -6.82
C GLN A 227 25.29 1.16 -7.36
N SER A 228 24.29 2.04 -7.29
CA SER A 228 24.44 3.48 -7.52
C SER A 228 24.50 4.24 -6.20
#